data_AF-A0A933R003-F1
#
_entry.id   AF-A0A933R003-F1
#
_cell.length_a   1.000
_cell.length_b   1.000
_cell.length_c   1.000
_cell.angle_alpha   90.00
_cell.angle_beta   90.00
_cell.angle_gamma   90.00
#
_symmetry.space_group_name_H-M   'P 1'
#
loop_
_entity.id
_entity.type
_entity.pdbx_description
1 polymer ?
#
loop_
_entity_poly.entity_id
_entity_poly.type
_entity_poly.pdbx_seq_one_letter_code
_entity_poly.pdbx_strand_id
1 'polypeptide(L)'
;MTNIYEKGLSKTIYVNGIVVGEYVTTGDPQKDIEAAHEIIKSKGLHKETTEVDAMHSQANSFANTAKELYERDLRTVPIRNSMSMVPFVVNAAFSIEIYLKTLHAISGDKVRGHSLVKLYDDLGDDIKIIIQSAVEDLRRYYDVEGGTEFADCIETLDKAFEQWRYAYEYEKLSYVGFQATRFVYHVLHESCCRARPKE
;
A
#
# COMPACT_ATOMS: atom_id res chain seq x y z
N MET A 1 26.07 28.88 -40.73
CA MET A 1 24.72 28.41 -40.36
C MET A 1 24.89 27.24 -39.42
N THR A 2 24.64 27.46 -38.13
CA THR A 2 24.80 26.46 -37.08
C THR A 2 23.76 25.36 -37.27
N ASN A 3 24.20 24.11 -37.32
CA ASN A 3 23.38 22.93 -37.55
C ASN A 3 22.44 22.73 -36.34
N ILE A 4 21.13 22.84 -36.54
CA ILE A 4 20.11 22.89 -35.47
C ILE A 4 19.51 21.49 -35.16
N TYR A 5 20.10 20.41 -35.70
CA TYR A 5 19.48 19.07 -35.71
C TYR A 5 20.21 17.99 -34.90
N GLU A 6 20.83 18.34 -33.76
CA GLU A 6 21.33 17.34 -32.80
C GLU A 6 20.95 17.64 -31.34
N LYS A 7 19.81 18.29 -31.09
CA LYS A 7 19.21 18.20 -29.76
C LYS A 7 18.48 16.85 -29.67
N GLY A 8 19.16 15.85 -29.11
CA GLY A 8 18.53 14.60 -28.70
C GLY A 8 17.28 14.88 -27.85
N LEU A 9 16.27 14.00 -27.94
CA LEU A 9 14.99 14.20 -27.26
C LEU A 9 15.22 14.38 -25.75
N SER A 10 14.80 15.50 -25.16
CA SER A 10 14.93 15.72 -23.71
C SER A 10 13.67 15.23 -22.97
N LYS A 11 13.86 14.72 -21.76
CA LYS A 11 12.78 14.35 -20.83
C LYS A 11 12.90 15.18 -19.56
N THR A 12 11.76 15.67 -19.07
CA THR A 12 11.67 16.47 -17.84
C THR A 12 11.59 15.57 -16.61
N ILE A 13 12.34 15.93 -15.58
CA ILE A 13 12.36 15.23 -14.29
C ILE A 13 11.42 15.96 -13.34
N TYR A 14 10.50 15.21 -12.75
CA TYR A 14 9.58 15.71 -11.73
C TYR A 14 9.88 15.06 -10.38
N VAL A 15 9.92 15.86 -9.32
CA VAL A 15 9.93 15.38 -7.94
C VAL A 15 8.75 16.04 -7.24
N ASN A 16 7.82 15.23 -6.71
CA ASN A 16 6.58 15.70 -6.07
C ASN A 16 5.78 16.70 -6.93
N GLY A 17 5.72 16.47 -8.24
CA GLY A 17 5.01 17.34 -9.20
C GLY A 17 5.74 18.63 -9.58
N ILE A 18 6.93 18.88 -9.04
CA ILE A 18 7.75 20.05 -9.36
C ILE A 18 8.81 19.65 -10.38
N VAL A 19 9.01 20.49 -11.41
CA VAL A 19 10.09 20.32 -12.39
C VAL A 19 11.43 20.57 -11.70
N VAL A 20 12.29 19.57 -11.69
CA VAL A 20 13.61 19.63 -11.05
C VAL A 20 14.76 19.45 -12.02
N GLY A 21 14.53 19.25 -13.31
CA GLY A 21 15.58 19.20 -14.31
C GLY A 21 15.14 18.55 -15.61
N GLU A 22 16.09 18.40 -16.51
CA GLU A 22 15.91 17.67 -17.77
C GLU A 22 17.16 16.85 -18.05
N TYR A 23 16.97 15.72 -18.72
CA TYR A 23 18.07 14.91 -19.25
C TYR A 23 17.82 14.57 -20.71
N VAL A 24 18.89 14.34 -21.47
CA VAL A 24 18.79 13.88 -22.86
C VAL A 24 18.58 12.37 -22.86
N THR A 25 17.53 11.88 -23.52
CA THR A 25 17.27 10.45 -23.61
C THR A 25 18.33 9.76 -24.44
N THR A 26 18.77 8.60 -23.97
CA THR A 26 19.74 7.73 -24.65
C THR A 26 19.07 6.64 -25.47
N GLY A 27 17.73 6.49 -25.34
CA GLY A 27 16.96 5.36 -25.85
C GLY A 27 17.08 4.09 -25.00
N ASP A 28 17.96 4.06 -24.01
CA ASP A 28 18.14 2.96 -23.05
C ASP A 28 17.47 3.33 -21.72
N PRO A 29 16.41 2.60 -21.29
CA PRO A 29 15.70 2.90 -20.05
C PRO A 29 16.59 2.95 -18.81
N GLN A 30 17.61 2.10 -18.73
CA GLN A 30 18.47 2.02 -17.56
C GLN A 30 19.38 3.25 -17.46
N LYS A 31 20.01 3.63 -18.58
CA LYS A 31 20.85 4.84 -18.66
C LYS A 31 20.06 6.12 -18.45
N ASP A 32 18.82 6.15 -18.93
CA ASP A 32 17.88 7.25 -18.72
C ASP A 32 17.54 7.43 -17.22
N ILE A 33 17.31 6.33 -16.50
CA ILE A 33 17.07 6.33 -15.05
C ILE A 33 18.31 6.83 -14.30
N GLU A 34 19.49 6.34 -14.66
CA GLU A 34 20.76 6.76 -14.06
C GLU A 34 21.02 8.25 -14.25
N ALA A 35 20.81 8.77 -15.47
CA ALA A 35 20.95 10.19 -15.77
C ALA A 35 19.98 11.06 -14.94
N ALA A 36 18.72 10.62 -14.81
CA ALA A 36 17.75 11.32 -13.97
C ALA A 36 18.12 11.28 -12.48
N HIS A 37 18.61 10.13 -11.98
CA HIS A 37 19.05 9.95 -10.61
C HIS A 37 20.23 10.85 -10.24
N GLU A 38 21.23 10.99 -11.11
CA GLU A 38 22.37 11.88 -10.88
C GLU A 38 21.95 13.36 -10.77
N ILE A 39 20.95 13.78 -11.56
CA ILE A 39 20.39 15.13 -11.46
C ILE A 39 19.65 15.33 -10.13
N ILE A 40 18.88 14.33 -9.68
CA ILE A 40 18.16 14.42 -8.39
C ILE A 40 19.16 14.45 -7.22
N LYS A 41 20.19 13.60 -7.25
CA LYS A 41 21.27 13.56 -6.23
C LYS A 41 22.06 14.86 -6.18
N SER A 42 22.51 15.36 -7.33
CA SER A 42 23.28 16.62 -7.40
C SER A 42 22.51 17.83 -6.88
N LYS A 43 21.17 17.78 -6.89
CA LYS A 43 20.31 18.82 -6.32
C LYS A 43 20.00 18.63 -4.83
N GLY A 44 20.54 17.60 -4.19
CA GLY A 44 20.22 17.27 -2.78
C GLY A 44 18.75 16.86 -2.59
N LEU A 45 18.07 16.49 -3.67
CA LEU A 45 16.65 16.09 -3.65
C LEU A 45 16.49 14.57 -3.51
N HIS A 46 17.60 13.83 -3.53
CA HIS A 46 17.58 12.40 -3.30
C HIS A 46 17.54 12.13 -1.80
N LYS A 47 16.49 11.47 -1.35
CA LYS A 47 16.42 10.88 -0.02
C LYS A 47 16.67 9.38 -0.15
N GLU A 48 17.58 8.84 0.67
CA GLU A 48 17.76 7.39 0.73
C GLU A 48 16.47 6.74 1.24
N THR A 49 15.95 5.79 0.48
CA THR A 49 14.78 5.00 0.86
C THR A 49 15.23 3.88 1.77
N THR A 50 14.79 3.88 3.02
CA THR A 50 15.02 2.75 3.92
C THR A 50 14.17 1.54 3.52
N GLU A 51 14.51 0.34 4.01
CA GLU A 51 13.70 -0.86 3.79
C GLU A 51 12.25 -0.66 4.27
N VAL A 52 12.06 -0.02 5.44
CA VAL A 52 10.74 0.33 6.00
C VAL A 52 9.98 1.28 5.07
N ASP A 53 10.65 2.30 4.49
CA ASP A 53 10.03 3.22 3.55
C ASP A 53 9.57 2.50 2.27
N ALA A 54 10.39 1.58 1.77
CA ALA A 54 10.07 0.78 0.60
C ALA A 54 8.87 -0.16 0.87
N MET A 55 8.85 -0.83 2.03
CA MET A 55 7.75 -1.70 2.43
C MET A 55 6.44 -0.93 2.61
N HIS A 56 6.47 0.20 3.32
CA HIS A 56 5.30 1.08 3.48
C HIS A 56 4.79 1.59 2.13
N SER A 57 5.70 2.01 1.25
CA SER A 57 5.34 2.49 -0.10
C SER A 57 4.69 1.37 -0.93
N GLN A 58 5.22 0.16 -0.87
CA GLN A 58 4.63 -1.00 -1.54
C GLN A 58 3.22 -1.30 -1.01
N ALA A 59 3.04 -1.32 0.31
CA ALA A 59 1.73 -1.49 0.93
C ALA A 59 0.73 -0.41 0.48
N ASN A 60 1.16 0.86 0.44
CA ASN A 60 0.35 1.99 -0.04
C ASN A 60 -0.10 1.78 -1.48
N SER A 61 0.77 1.29 -2.37
CA SER A 61 0.40 1.03 -3.77
C SER A 61 -0.76 0.04 -3.86
N PHE A 62 -0.68 -1.11 -3.17
CA PHE A 62 -1.75 -2.10 -3.16
C PHE A 62 -3.04 -1.57 -2.49
N ALA A 63 -2.91 -0.86 -1.36
CA ALA A 63 -4.06 -0.27 -0.68
C ALA A 63 -4.78 0.79 -1.55
N ASN A 64 -4.02 1.60 -2.29
CA ASN A 64 -4.58 2.60 -3.21
C ASN A 64 -5.29 1.93 -4.39
N THR A 65 -4.72 0.87 -4.97
CA THR A 65 -5.41 0.09 -6.00
C THR A 65 -6.72 -0.49 -5.48
N ALA A 66 -6.73 -1.07 -4.27
CA ALA A 66 -7.98 -1.53 -3.64
C ALA A 66 -8.98 -0.39 -3.43
N LYS A 67 -8.53 0.77 -2.94
CA LYS A 67 -9.38 1.95 -2.76
C LYS A 67 -10.00 2.42 -4.08
N GLU A 68 -9.22 2.50 -5.15
CA GLU A 68 -9.71 2.91 -6.48
C GLU A 68 -10.77 1.94 -7.02
N LEU A 69 -10.53 0.63 -6.92
CA LEU A 69 -11.50 -0.39 -7.30
C LEU A 69 -12.80 -0.25 -6.51
N TYR A 70 -12.71 0.01 -5.21
CA TYR A 70 -13.88 0.22 -4.38
C TYR A 70 -14.68 1.45 -4.82
N GLU A 71 -14.02 2.61 -4.90
CA GLU A 71 -14.68 3.88 -5.22
C GLU A 71 -15.30 3.87 -6.62
N ARG A 72 -14.63 3.23 -7.59
CA ARG A 72 -15.09 3.16 -8.97
C ARG A 72 -16.24 2.16 -9.18
N ASP A 73 -16.13 0.99 -8.54
CA ASP A 73 -16.92 -0.18 -8.94
C ASP A 73 -17.80 -0.80 -7.84
N LEU A 74 -17.38 -0.72 -6.56
CA LEU A 74 -17.96 -1.52 -5.47
C LEU A 74 -18.74 -0.71 -4.42
N ARG A 75 -18.63 0.63 -4.46
CA ARG A 75 -19.26 1.53 -3.47
C ARG A 75 -20.79 1.60 -3.58
N THR A 76 -21.37 1.31 -4.74
CA THR A 76 -22.81 1.44 -4.97
C THR A 76 -23.56 0.14 -4.72
N VAL A 77 -24.85 0.26 -4.39
CA VAL A 77 -25.81 -0.85 -4.39
C VAL A 77 -26.88 -0.53 -5.43
N PRO A 78 -27.06 -1.36 -6.48
CA PRO A 78 -26.29 -2.56 -6.79
C PRO A 78 -24.83 -2.27 -7.16
N ILE A 79 -23.97 -3.27 -6.99
CA ILE A 79 -22.55 -3.21 -7.38
C ILE A 79 -22.47 -2.94 -8.88
N ARG A 80 -21.62 -1.97 -9.27
CA ARG A 80 -21.49 -1.53 -10.66
C ARG A 80 -20.73 -2.54 -11.50
N ASN A 81 -19.66 -3.10 -10.96
CA ASN A 81 -18.83 -4.10 -11.62
C ASN A 81 -18.29 -5.12 -10.62
N SER A 82 -18.92 -6.30 -10.56
CA SER A 82 -18.53 -7.39 -9.67
C SER A 82 -17.17 -7.99 -10.00
N MET A 83 -16.64 -7.81 -11.23
CA MET A 83 -15.32 -8.30 -11.60
C MET A 83 -14.19 -7.64 -10.78
N SER A 84 -14.46 -6.47 -10.18
CA SER A 84 -13.50 -5.77 -9.33
C SER A 84 -13.42 -6.32 -7.91
N MET A 85 -14.32 -7.23 -7.51
CA MET A 85 -14.33 -7.80 -6.15
C MET A 85 -13.06 -8.60 -5.84
N VAL A 86 -12.67 -9.52 -6.73
CA VAL A 86 -11.46 -10.34 -6.52
C VAL A 86 -10.20 -9.48 -6.46
N PRO A 87 -9.93 -8.59 -7.44
CA PRO A 87 -8.81 -7.67 -7.35
C PRO A 87 -8.85 -6.79 -6.10
N PHE A 88 -10.03 -6.31 -5.68
CA PHE A 88 -10.15 -5.52 -4.44
C PHE A 88 -9.67 -6.30 -3.22
N VAL A 89 -10.21 -7.51 -3.00
CA VAL A 89 -9.88 -8.32 -1.82
C VAL A 89 -8.40 -8.70 -1.82
N VAL A 90 -7.86 -9.14 -2.96
CA VAL A 90 -6.45 -9.55 -3.08
C VAL A 90 -5.49 -8.38 -2.83
N ASN A 91 -5.74 -7.20 -3.43
CA ASN A 91 -4.92 -6.02 -3.21
C ASN A 91 -5.00 -5.55 -1.76
N ALA A 92 -6.21 -5.53 -1.17
CA ALA A 92 -6.39 -5.12 0.21
C ALA A 92 -5.67 -6.06 1.18
N ALA A 93 -5.91 -7.37 1.10
CA ALA A 93 -5.27 -8.34 1.98
C ALA A 93 -3.75 -8.35 1.84
N PHE A 94 -3.22 -8.21 0.62
CA PHE A 94 -1.77 -8.13 0.43
C PHE A 94 -1.18 -6.82 1.00
N SER A 95 -1.89 -5.69 0.88
CA SER A 95 -1.46 -4.45 1.54
C SER A 95 -1.42 -4.60 3.06
N ILE A 96 -2.40 -5.29 3.65
CA ILE A 96 -2.48 -5.58 5.08
C ILE A 96 -1.30 -6.44 5.53
N GLU A 97 -0.97 -7.50 4.78
CA GLU A 97 0.21 -8.34 5.03
C GLU A 97 1.50 -7.49 5.07
N ILE A 98 1.69 -6.61 4.08
CA ILE A 98 2.89 -5.77 4.00
C ILE A 98 2.91 -4.73 5.12
N TYR A 99 1.78 -4.11 5.47
CA TYR A 99 1.75 -3.17 6.61
C TYR A 99 2.10 -3.86 7.92
N LEU A 100 1.54 -5.04 8.20
CA LEU A 100 1.89 -5.80 9.41
C LEU A 100 3.39 -6.12 9.44
N LYS A 101 3.95 -6.58 8.31
CA LYS A 101 5.41 -6.79 8.17
C LYS A 101 6.22 -5.51 8.35
N THR A 102 5.69 -4.37 7.91
CA THR A 102 6.32 -3.06 8.06
C THR A 102 6.37 -2.67 9.54
N LEU A 103 5.31 -2.91 10.30
CA LEU A 103 5.26 -2.67 11.74
C LEU A 103 6.25 -3.54 12.52
N HIS A 104 6.41 -4.81 12.14
CA HIS A 104 7.50 -5.67 12.64
C HIS A 104 8.87 -5.07 12.34
N ALA A 105 9.11 -4.64 11.10
CA ALA A 105 10.38 -4.04 10.69
C ALA A 105 10.70 -2.74 11.42
N ILE A 106 9.69 -1.91 11.73
CA ILE A 106 9.85 -0.70 12.55
C ILE A 106 10.33 -1.05 13.96
N SER A 107 9.87 -2.18 14.52
CA SER A 107 10.26 -2.69 15.84
C SER A 107 11.61 -3.41 15.83
N GLY A 108 12.25 -3.55 14.66
CA GLY A 108 13.53 -4.23 14.47
C GLY A 108 13.42 -5.71 14.08
N ASP A 109 12.20 -6.22 13.90
CA ASP A 109 11.94 -7.63 13.60
C ASP A 109 11.74 -7.89 12.10
N LYS A 110 12.32 -8.99 11.60
CA LYS A 110 12.10 -9.47 10.22
C LYS A 110 11.29 -10.76 10.23
N VAL A 111 10.00 -10.63 9.94
CA VAL A 111 9.08 -11.75 9.92
C VAL A 111 8.84 -12.30 8.52
N ARG A 112 8.60 -13.61 8.44
CA ARG A 112 8.23 -14.33 7.22
C ARG A 112 6.87 -15.01 7.42
N GLY A 113 6.20 -15.36 6.32
CA GLY A 113 4.86 -15.93 6.33
C GLY A 113 3.82 -14.96 5.79
N HIS A 114 2.59 -15.43 5.68
CA HIS A 114 1.46 -14.71 5.05
C HIS A 114 0.17 -14.78 5.87
N SER A 115 0.16 -15.44 7.04
CA SER A 115 -1.03 -15.44 7.90
C SER A 115 -1.14 -14.09 8.59
N LEU A 116 -2.20 -13.35 8.28
CA LEU A 116 -2.48 -12.04 8.82
C LEU A 116 -2.72 -12.11 10.33
N VAL A 117 -3.40 -13.17 10.80
CA VAL A 117 -3.63 -13.39 12.24
C VAL A 117 -2.31 -13.55 12.97
N LYS A 118 -1.43 -14.45 12.50
CA LYS A 118 -0.12 -14.65 13.14
C LYS A 118 0.72 -13.37 13.11
N LEU A 119 0.75 -12.69 11.97
CA LEU A 119 1.48 -11.43 11.84
C LEU A 119 0.98 -10.36 12.82
N TYR A 120 -0.32 -10.29 13.10
CA TYR A 120 -0.90 -9.38 14.07
C TYR A 120 -0.64 -9.81 15.52
N ASP A 121 -0.83 -11.10 15.82
CA ASP A 121 -0.66 -11.66 17.16
C ASP A 121 0.79 -11.55 17.64
N ASP A 122 1.75 -11.71 16.73
CA ASP A 122 3.18 -11.65 17.04
C ASP A 122 3.69 -10.20 17.23
N LEU A 123 2.88 -9.17 16.98
CA LEU A 123 3.28 -7.78 17.23
C LEU A 123 3.47 -7.51 18.73
N GLY A 124 4.48 -6.68 19.04
CA GLY A 124 4.71 -6.15 20.38
C GLY A 124 3.53 -5.30 20.89
N ASP A 125 3.39 -5.25 22.21
CA ASP A 125 2.30 -4.53 22.88
C ASP A 125 2.32 -3.02 22.57
N ASP A 126 3.51 -2.45 22.41
CA ASP A 126 3.73 -1.05 22.03
C ASP A 126 3.10 -0.74 20.66
N ILE A 127 3.31 -1.61 19.67
CA ILE A 127 2.68 -1.48 18.36
C ILE A 127 1.17 -1.73 18.43
N LYS A 128 0.72 -2.73 19.20
CA LYS A 128 -0.73 -2.98 19.38
C LYS A 128 -1.46 -1.80 20.00
N ILE A 129 -0.82 -1.07 20.92
CA ILE A 129 -1.36 0.19 21.47
C ILE A 129 -1.50 1.25 20.37
N ILE A 130 -0.52 1.38 19.48
CA ILE A 130 -0.60 2.31 18.33
C ILE A 130 -1.76 1.94 17.40
N ILE A 131 -1.91 0.65 17.10
CA ILE A 131 -3.02 0.14 16.29
C ILE A 131 -4.36 0.46 16.96
N GLN A 132 -4.48 0.19 18.26
CA GLN A 132 -5.71 0.45 19.00
C GLN A 132 -6.09 1.94 18.99
N SER A 133 -5.11 2.83 19.13
CA SER A 133 -5.34 4.27 19.00
C SER A 133 -5.83 4.65 17.59
N ALA A 134 -5.28 4.04 16.53
CA ALA A 134 -5.74 4.28 15.16
C ALA A 134 -7.15 3.71 14.92
N VAL A 135 -7.47 2.55 15.51
CA VAL A 135 -8.83 1.96 15.52
C VAL A 135 -9.85 2.93 16.08
N GLU A 136 -9.56 3.53 17.24
CA GLU A 136 -10.45 4.48 17.91
C GLU A 136 -10.72 5.72 17.06
N ASP A 137 -9.68 6.29 16.44
CA ASP A 137 -9.81 7.47 15.59
C ASP A 137 -10.59 7.19 14.30
N LEU A 138 -10.37 6.02 13.70
CA LEU A 138 -10.84 5.71 12.36
C LEU A 138 -12.20 5.04 12.33
N ARG A 139 -12.61 4.32 13.37
CA ARG A 139 -13.84 3.50 13.37
C ARG A 139 -15.07 4.28 12.93
N ARG A 140 -15.22 5.55 13.35
CA ARG A 140 -16.37 6.40 13.00
C ARG A 140 -16.51 6.71 11.49
N TYR A 141 -15.46 6.54 10.70
CA TYR A 141 -15.47 6.81 9.26
C TYR A 141 -15.86 5.58 8.42
N TYR A 142 -16.00 4.43 9.07
CA TYR A 142 -16.31 3.17 8.41
C TYR A 142 -17.59 2.59 9.00
N ASP A 143 -18.42 2.03 8.12
CA ASP A 143 -19.62 1.29 8.51
C ASP A 143 -19.21 -0.13 8.94
N VAL A 144 -18.54 -0.22 10.08
CA VAL A 144 -18.17 -1.47 10.74
C VAL A 144 -19.12 -1.66 11.91
N GLU A 145 -19.75 -2.82 11.99
CA GLU A 145 -20.72 -3.12 13.04
C GLU A 145 -20.15 -2.83 14.44
N GLY A 146 -20.97 -2.17 15.27
CA GLY A 146 -20.59 -1.85 16.64
C GLY A 146 -20.30 -3.13 17.42
N GLY A 147 -19.10 -3.21 18.00
CA GLY A 147 -18.64 -4.39 18.75
C GLY A 147 -17.84 -5.41 17.94
N THR A 148 -17.66 -5.26 16.63
CA THR A 148 -16.68 -6.05 15.89
C THR A 148 -15.28 -5.60 16.28
N GLU A 149 -14.45 -6.52 16.80
CA GLU A 149 -13.08 -6.20 17.17
C GLU A 149 -12.17 -6.13 15.93
N PHE A 150 -11.09 -5.36 16.04
CA PHE A 150 -10.12 -5.23 14.94
C PHE A 150 -9.52 -6.60 14.57
N ALA A 151 -9.24 -7.44 15.58
CA ALA A 151 -8.74 -8.79 15.40
C ALA A 151 -9.72 -9.69 14.61
N ASP A 152 -11.02 -9.56 14.83
CA ASP A 152 -12.05 -10.33 14.10
C ASP A 152 -12.06 -9.98 12.61
N CYS A 153 -11.84 -8.69 12.29
CA CYS A 153 -11.69 -8.23 10.92
C CYS A 153 -10.44 -8.82 10.26
N ILE A 154 -9.32 -8.88 10.98
CA ILE A 154 -8.08 -9.53 10.50
C ILE A 154 -8.32 -11.04 10.26
N GLU A 155 -8.97 -11.74 11.19
CA GLU A 155 -9.25 -13.18 11.05
C GLU A 155 -10.12 -13.49 9.83
N THR A 156 -11.15 -12.67 9.60
CA THR A 156 -12.02 -12.78 8.42
C THR A 156 -11.22 -12.63 7.13
N LEU A 157 -10.31 -11.67 7.09
CA LEU A 157 -9.47 -11.39 5.91
C LEU A 157 -8.40 -12.46 5.68
N ASP A 158 -7.82 -13.04 6.74
CA ASP A 158 -6.81 -14.10 6.64
C ASP A 158 -7.39 -15.32 5.91
N LYS A 159 -8.57 -15.77 6.34
CA LYS A 159 -9.29 -16.90 5.71
C LYS A 159 -9.71 -16.57 4.27
N ALA A 160 -10.10 -15.33 4.01
CA ALA A 160 -10.54 -14.90 2.69
C ALA A 160 -9.37 -14.80 1.70
N PHE A 161 -8.19 -14.33 2.13
CA PHE A 161 -7.11 -14.02 1.22
C PHE A 161 -6.69 -15.21 0.34
N GLU A 162 -6.59 -16.41 0.93
CA GLU A 162 -6.27 -17.62 0.18
C GLU A 162 -7.36 -17.99 -0.83
N GLN A 163 -8.62 -18.04 -0.39
CA GLN A 163 -9.75 -18.44 -1.23
C GLN A 163 -9.96 -17.48 -2.41
N TRP A 164 -9.83 -16.18 -2.15
CA TRP A 164 -10.11 -15.15 -3.15
C TRP A 164 -9.05 -15.10 -4.26
N ARG A 165 -7.80 -15.50 -4.00
CA ARG A 165 -6.77 -15.64 -5.05
C ARG A 165 -7.10 -16.75 -6.05
N TYR A 166 -7.77 -17.79 -5.57
CA TYR A 166 -8.15 -18.96 -6.36
C TYR A 166 -9.66 -19.07 -6.46
N ALA A 167 -10.36 -17.93 -6.60
CA ALA A 167 -11.81 -17.88 -6.52
C ALA A 167 -12.53 -18.82 -7.51
N TYR A 168 -11.89 -19.17 -8.62
CA TYR A 168 -12.39 -20.12 -9.62
C TYR A 168 -12.40 -21.58 -9.14
N GLU A 169 -11.69 -21.91 -8.05
CA GLU A 169 -11.61 -23.25 -7.46
C GLU A 169 -12.73 -23.51 -6.43
N TYR A 170 -13.51 -22.48 -6.08
CA TYR A 170 -14.52 -22.55 -5.02
C TYR A 170 -15.94 -22.33 -5.57
N GLU A 171 -16.88 -23.18 -5.16
CA GLU A 171 -18.31 -23.00 -5.47
C GLU A 171 -18.89 -21.77 -4.75
N LYS A 172 -18.35 -21.44 -3.58
CA LYS A 172 -18.76 -20.29 -2.77
C LYS A 172 -17.54 -19.68 -2.09
N LEU A 173 -17.40 -18.36 -2.21
CA LEU A 173 -16.37 -17.61 -1.52
C LEU A 173 -16.80 -17.24 -0.10
N SER A 174 -15.82 -17.17 0.80
CA SER A 174 -15.98 -16.54 2.11
C SER A 174 -16.47 -15.10 1.95
N TYR A 175 -17.36 -14.70 2.86
CA TYR A 175 -17.87 -13.33 2.90
C TYR A 175 -16.74 -12.37 3.28
N VAL A 176 -16.65 -11.26 2.54
CA VAL A 176 -15.71 -10.16 2.84
C VAL A 176 -16.51 -8.86 2.86
N GLY A 177 -16.53 -8.21 4.02
CA GLY A 177 -17.12 -6.88 4.16
C GLY A 177 -16.19 -5.82 3.60
N PHE A 178 -16.59 -5.11 2.54
CA PHE A 178 -15.72 -4.11 1.91
C PHE A 178 -15.37 -2.97 2.86
N GLN A 179 -16.30 -2.48 3.68
CA GLN A 179 -16.02 -1.41 4.64
C GLN A 179 -15.06 -1.87 5.74
N ALA A 180 -15.27 -3.06 6.31
CA ALA A 180 -14.34 -3.67 7.26
C ALA A 180 -12.94 -3.86 6.66
N THR A 181 -12.86 -4.31 5.41
CA THR A 181 -11.58 -4.46 4.69
C THR A 181 -10.84 -3.13 4.55
N ARG A 182 -11.57 -2.07 4.17
CA ARG A 182 -11.01 -0.72 4.03
C ARG A 182 -10.60 -0.12 5.37
N PHE A 183 -11.39 -0.38 6.40
CA PHE A 183 -11.07 0.01 7.77
C PHE A 183 -9.73 -0.61 8.18
N VAL A 184 -9.53 -1.91 7.97
CA VAL A 184 -8.29 -2.60 8.37
C VAL A 184 -7.06 -2.03 7.69
N TYR A 185 -7.03 -1.92 6.35
CA TYR A 185 -5.82 -1.41 5.68
C TYR A 185 -5.56 0.06 6.04
N HIS A 186 -6.59 0.86 6.35
CA HIS A 186 -6.40 2.27 6.70
C HIS A 186 -5.88 2.42 8.13
N VAL A 187 -6.39 1.63 9.07
CA VAL A 187 -5.83 1.55 10.43
C VAL A 187 -4.36 1.17 10.39
N LEU A 188 -3.99 0.16 9.61
CA LEU A 188 -2.59 -0.28 9.53
C LEU A 188 -1.68 0.72 8.81
N HIS A 189 -2.19 1.39 7.76
CA HIS A 189 -1.50 2.52 7.15
C HIS A 189 -1.18 3.61 8.19
N GLU A 190 -2.21 4.04 8.93
CA GLU A 190 -2.09 5.07 9.95
C GLU A 190 -1.16 4.64 11.09
N SER A 191 -1.22 3.37 11.48
CA SER A 191 -0.33 2.79 12.49
C SER A 191 1.14 2.84 12.05
N CYS A 192 1.43 2.52 10.77
CA CYS A 192 2.78 2.67 10.22
C CYS A 192 3.23 4.13 10.23
N CYS A 193 2.35 5.08 9.92
CA CYS A 193 2.65 6.50 9.97
C CYS A 193 2.94 7.00 11.40
N ARG A 194 2.23 6.47 12.40
CA ARG A 194 2.42 6.80 13.83
C ARG A 194 3.67 6.17 14.43
N ALA A 195 3.99 4.93 14.04
CA ALA A 195 5.11 4.17 14.58
C ALA A 195 6.47 4.60 14.00
N ARG A 196 6.48 5.22 12.81
CA ARG A 196 7.72 5.72 12.19
C ARG A 196 8.25 6.93 12.97
N PRO A 197 9.57 7.04 13.19
CA PRO A 197 10.18 8.24 13.74
C PRO A 197 9.81 9.45 12.88
N LYS A 198 9.39 10.54 13.51
CA LYS A 198 9.25 11.83 12.82
C LYS A 198 10.65 12.38 12.61
N GLU A 199 11.04 12.54 11.35
CA GLU A 199 12.23 13.29 10.94
C GLU A 199 12.11 14.78 11.26
#